data_AF-A0A2S9JS05-F1
#
_entry.id   AF-A0A2S9JS05-F1
#
_cell.length_a   1.000
_cell.length_b   1.000
_cell.length_c   1.000
_cell.angle_alpha   90.00
_cell.angle_beta   90.00
_cell.angle_gamma   90.00
#
_symmetry.space_group_name_H-M   'P 1'
#
loop_
_entity.id
_entity.type
_entity.pdbx_description
1 polymer ?
#
loop_
_entity_poly.entity_id
_entity_poly.type
_entity_poly.pdbx_seq_one_letter_code
_entity_poly.pdbx_strand_id
1 'polypeptide(L)'
;MFIMKINFDDIWEKVIKPLEGKTVHTLDEKKPNKIVEVTNEYLKRNSENDSPAQTIPKEVFETVYNYIMDKGEISRMEINKTLPKRFSSIVCTVLAEAPNIAYELRPVRLFKKEINN
;
A
#
# COMPACT_ATOMS: atom_id res chain seq x y z
N MET A 1 -28.50 6.19 2.92
CA MET A 1 -27.30 5.49 3.40
C MET A 1 -26.08 6.14 2.76
N PHE A 2 -25.36 6.97 3.51
CA PHE A 2 -24.12 7.58 3.03
C PHE A 2 -23.03 6.51 3.12
N ILE A 3 -22.60 5.98 1.97
CA ILE A 3 -21.34 5.24 1.91
C ILE A 3 -20.27 6.28 2.24
N MET A 4 -19.64 6.20 3.41
CA MET A 4 -18.45 7.00 3.70
C MET A 4 -17.41 6.66 2.64
N LYS A 5 -17.22 7.57 1.69
CA LYS A 5 -16.21 7.44 0.65
C LYS A 5 -14.87 7.72 1.33
N ILE A 6 -14.20 6.68 1.81
CA ILE A 6 -12.85 6.81 2.39
C ILE A 6 -11.92 7.26 1.25
N ASN A 7 -11.43 8.49 1.32
CA ASN A 7 -10.51 9.02 0.34
C ASN A 7 -9.06 8.63 0.69
N PHE A 8 -8.15 8.82 -0.27
CA PHE A 8 -6.75 8.43 -0.06
C PHE A 8 -6.06 9.29 1.01
N ASP A 9 -6.37 10.57 1.13
CA ASP A 9 -5.77 11.44 2.17
C ASP A 9 -6.10 10.94 3.58
N ASP A 10 -7.33 10.49 3.83
CA ASP A 10 -7.72 9.86 5.10
C ASP A 10 -6.89 8.59 5.37
N ILE A 11 -6.66 7.76 4.34
CA ILE A 11 -5.80 6.57 4.47
C ILE A 11 -4.35 6.98 4.75
N TRP A 12 -3.84 8.00 4.06
CA TRP A 12 -2.48 8.48 4.26
C TRP A 12 -2.28 8.98 5.69
N GLU A 13 -3.18 9.85 6.17
CA GLU A 13 -3.07 10.47 7.49
C GLU A 13 -3.33 9.50 8.65
N LYS A 14 -4.37 8.66 8.54
CA LYS A 14 -4.86 7.86 9.67
C LYS A 14 -4.32 6.44 9.68
N VAL A 15 -3.78 5.94 8.57
CA VAL A 15 -3.27 4.57 8.44
C VAL A 15 -1.79 4.55 8.11
N ILE A 16 -1.37 5.19 7.01
CA ILE A 16 -0.01 5.06 6.49
C ILE A 16 1.02 5.85 7.32
N LYS A 17 0.75 7.11 7.67
CA LYS A 17 1.63 7.92 8.54
C LYS A 17 1.90 7.25 9.89
N PRO A 18 0.89 6.70 10.59
CA PRO A 18 1.11 5.93 11.82
C PRO A 18 1.96 4.65 11.67
N LEU A 19 2.37 4.26 10.46
CA LEU A 19 3.33 3.18 10.26
C LEU A 19 4.77 3.63 10.50
N GLU A 20 5.06 4.93 10.59
CA GLU A 20 6.40 5.43 10.90
C GLU A 20 6.98 4.76 12.16
N GLY A 21 8.23 4.31 12.07
CA GLY A 21 8.92 3.57 13.13
C GLY A 21 8.52 2.10 13.26
N LYS A 22 7.45 1.63 12.59
CA LYS A 22 6.99 0.25 12.66
C LYS A 22 7.65 -0.63 11.60
N THR A 23 7.56 -1.94 11.81
CA THR A 23 7.93 -2.95 10.81
C THR A 23 6.67 -3.57 10.23
N VAL A 24 6.53 -3.50 8.90
CA VAL A 24 5.48 -4.18 8.15
C VAL A 24 6.07 -5.37 7.41
N HIS A 25 5.26 -6.37 7.07
CA HIS A 25 5.73 -7.60 6.44
C HIS A 25 5.10 -7.76 5.05
N THR A 26 5.91 -8.17 4.06
CA THR A 26 5.38 -8.41 2.71
C THR A 26 4.23 -9.42 2.76
N LEU A 27 3.13 -9.20 2.02
CA LEU A 27 1.93 -10.03 2.15
C LEU A 27 2.17 -11.53 1.99
N ASP A 28 2.94 -11.93 0.96
CA ASP A 28 3.19 -13.33 0.60
C ASP A 28 4.39 -13.91 1.39
N GLU A 29 5.59 -13.37 1.18
CA GLU A 29 6.83 -13.92 1.74
C GLU A 29 7.10 -13.54 3.22
N LYS A 30 6.24 -12.70 3.81
CA LYS A 30 6.40 -12.16 5.17
C LYS A 30 7.78 -11.54 5.46
N LYS A 31 8.47 -11.00 4.45
CA LYS A 31 9.76 -10.31 4.61
C LYS A 31 9.60 -8.98 5.34
N PRO A 32 10.44 -8.68 6.33
CA PRO A 32 10.32 -7.47 7.14
C PRO A 32 10.73 -6.21 6.37
N ASN A 33 10.02 -5.13 6.62
CA ASN A 33 10.26 -3.79 6.08
C ASN A 33 10.06 -2.77 7.19
N LYS A 34 11.15 -2.15 7.65
CA LYS A 34 11.09 -1.07 8.63
C LYS A 34 10.70 0.22 7.92
N ILE A 35 9.58 0.83 8.31
CA ILE A 35 9.18 2.15 7.85
C ILE A 35 9.94 3.17 8.70
N VAL A 36 10.83 3.91 8.05
CA VAL A 36 11.78 4.80 8.72
C VAL A 36 11.20 6.20 8.87
N GLU A 37 10.44 6.65 7.87
CA GLU A 37 9.91 8.01 7.79
C GLU A 37 8.68 8.01 6.88
N VAL A 38 7.64 8.75 7.26
CA VAL A 38 6.45 9.00 6.43
C VAL A 38 6.11 10.49 6.50
N THR A 39 6.22 11.17 5.37
CA THR A 39 5.95 12.61 5.26
C THR A 39 4.64 12.86 4.50
N ASN A 40 4.32 14.11 4.19
CA ASN A 40 3.24 14.44 3.26
C ASN A 40 3.54 14.03 1.81
N GLU A 41 4.81 13.78 1.48
CA GLU A 41 5.27 13.59 0.10
C GLU A 41 5.71 12.15 -0.19
N TYR A 42 6.13 11.40 0.83
CA TYR A 42 6.71 10.07 0.62
C TYR A 42 6.67 9.17 1.85
N LEU A 43 6.85 7.88 1.61
CA LEU A 43 7.21 6.87 2.60
C LEU A 43 8.62 6.35 2.32
N LYS A 44 9.46 6.29 3.35
CA LYS A 44 10.81 5.74 3.29
C LYS A 44 10.88 4.46 4.11
N ARG A 45 11.46 3.42 3.52
CA ARG A 45 11.63 2.12 4.18
C ARG A 45 13.05 1.59 4.08
N ASN A 46 13.38 0.68 4.99
CA ASN A 46 14.54 -0.18 4.93
C ASN A 46 14.09 -1.64 4.95
N SER A 47 14.62 -2.46 4.05
CA SER A 47 14.53 -3.92 4.17
C SER A 47 15.92 -4.51 4.33
N GLU A 48 16.01 -5.73 4.86
CA GLU A 48 17.29 -6.44 5.02
C GLU A 48 18.12 -6.50 3.73
N ASN A 49 17.44 -6.53 2.57
CA ASN A 49 18.09 -6.57 1.25
C ASN A 49 18.32 -5.20 0.60
N ASP A 50 17.80 -4.11 1.19
CA ASP A 50 17.92 -2.78 0.61
C ASP A 50 19.10 -2.04 1.23
N SER A 51 20.12 -1.81 0.41
CA SER A 51 21.16 -0.82 0.66
C SER A 51 21.38 -0.03 -0.63
N PRO A 52 21.01 1.26 -0.70
CA PRO A 52 20.46 2.11 0.37
C PRO A 52 18.94 1.93 0.62
N ALA A 53 18.45 2.55 1.71
CA ALA A 53 17.02 2.68 2.01
C ALA A 53 16.22 3.25 0.83
N GLN A 54 14.98 2.81 0.68
CA GLN A 54 14.15 3.13 -0.47
C GLN A 54 13.08 4.17 -0.11
N THR A 55 13.02 5.24 -0.88
CA THR A 55 11.98 6.29 -0.80
C THR A 55 10.94 6.08 -1.91
N ILE A 56 9.67 6.11 -1.53
CA ILE A 56 8.52 5.87 -2.41
C ILE A 56 7.57 7.08 -2.29
N PRO A 57 7.31 7.80 -3.40
CA PRO A 57 6.41 8.95 -3.38
C PRO A 57 4.98 8.58 -2.95
N LYS A 58 4.30 9.48 -2.23
CA LYS A 58 2.88 9.36 -1.83
C LYS A 58 1.99 9.06 -3.04
N GLU A 59 2.25 9.73 -4.16
CA GLU A 59 1.53 9.58 -5.43
C GLU A 59 1.50 8.14 -5.95
N VAL A 60 2.53 7.32 -5.65
CA VAL A 60 2.56 5.91 -6.04
C VAL A 60 1.48 5.12 -5.32
N PHE A 61 1.34 5.33 -4.01
CA PHE A 61 0.30 4.70 -3.21
C PHE A 61 -1.08 5.23 -3.61
N GLU A 62 -1.18 6.54 -3.85
CA GLU A 62 -2.41 7.19 -4.29
C GLU A 62 -2.92 6.62 -5.62
N THR A 63 -2.04 6.49 -6.60
CA THR A 63 -2.36 5.95 -7.93
C THR A 63 -2.94 4.54 -7.81
N VAL A 64 -2.31 3.67 -7.04
CA VAL A 64 -2.77 2.29 -6.85
C VAL A 64 -4.08 2.24 -6.06
N TYR A 65 -4.20 3.02 -4.98
CA TYR A 65 -5.43 3.10 -4.19
C TYR A 65 -6.62 3.57 -5.02
N ASN A 66 -6.46 4.67 -5.76
CA ASN A 66 -7.52 5.22 -6.61
C ASN A 66 -7.90 4.26 -7.73
N TYR A 67 -6.94 3.53 -8.30
CA TYR A 67 -7.23 2.46 -9.26
C TYR A 67 -8.12 1.37 -8.64
N ILE A 68 -7.82 0.91 -7.42
CA ILE A 68 -8.67 -0.08 -6.73
C ILE A 68 -10.07 0.49 -6.46
N MET A 69 -10.17 1.77 -6.08
CA MET A 69 -11.47 2.40 -5.84
C MET A 69 -12.32 2.56 -7.10
N ASP A 70 -11.69 2.77 -8.27
CA ASP A 70 -12.36 2.92 -9.57
C ASP A 70 -12.67 1.57 -10.25
N LYS A 71 -11.71 0.64 -10.26
CA LYS A 71 -11.79 -0.65 -10.98
C LYS A 71 -12.18 -1.83 -10.10
N GLY A 72 -12.20 -1.65 -8.78
CA GLY A 72 -12.52 -2.69 -7.80
C GLY A 72 -11.31 -3.49 -7.32
N GLU A 73 -10.29 -3.69 -8.16
CA GLU A 73 -9.12 -4.52 -7.85
C GLU A 73 -7.89 -4.18 -8.67
N ILE A 74 -6.72 -4.65 -8.22
CA ILE A 74 -5.46 -4.64 -8.96
C ILE A 74 -4.53 -5.77 -8.50
N SER A 75 -3.90 -6.45 -9.45
CA SER A 75 -2.89 -7.48 -9.17
C SER A 75 -1.49 -6.85 -9.01
N ARG A 76 -0.61 -7.55 -8.27
CA ARG A 76 0.82 -7.15 -8.19
C ARG A 76 1.50 -7.13 -9.56
N MET A 77 1.04 -7.98 -10.48
CA MET A 77 1.57 -8.03 -11.85
C MET A 77 1.21 -6.75 -12.61
N GLU A 78 -0.02 -6.26 -12.50
CA GLU A 78 -0.45 -5.00 -13.10
C GLU A 78 0.29 -3.80 -12.49
N ILE A 79 0.45 -3.78 -11.16
CA ILE A 79 1.27 -2.75 -10.49
C ILE A 79 2.69 -2.70 -11.08
N ASN A 80 3.32 -3.86 -11.31
CA ASN A 80 4.66 -3.93 -11.92
C ASN A 80 4.72 -3.47 -13.38
N LYS A 81 3.61 -3.53 -14.11
CA LYS A 81 3.53 -2.99 -15.49
C LYS A 81 3.40 -1.47 -15.48
N THR A 82 2.67 -0.93 -14.52
CA THR A 82 2.37 0.50 -14.43
C THR A 82 3.47 1.29 -13.72
N LEU A 83 4.14 0.70 -12.73
CA LEU A 83 5.19 1.34 -11.95
C LEU A 83 6.58 0.88 -12.44
N PRO A 84 7.46 1.78 -12.90
CA PRO A 84 8.75 1.41 -13.49
C PRO A 84 9.77 0.86 -12.48
N LYS A 85 9.47 0.88 -11.17
CA LYS A 85 10.37 0.50 -10.08
C LYS A 85 9.80 -0.68 -9.29
N ARG A 86 10.69 -1.50 -8.69
CA ARG A 86 10.35 -2.70 -7.89
C ARG A 86 9.76 -2.36 -6.53
N PHE A 87 8.65 -1.62 -6.51
CA PHE A 87 7.95 -1.19 -5.29
C PHE A 87 6.65 -1.96 -5.04
N SER A 88 6.24 -2.85 -5.96
CA SER A 88 4.92 -3.46 -5.90
C SER A 88 4.66 -4.23 -4.59
N SER A 89 5.67 -4.90 -4.03
CA SER A 89 5.52 -5.68 -2.79
C SER A 89 5.20 -4.79 -1.59
N ILE A 90 5.97 -3.72 -1.40
CA ILE A 90 5.77 -2.78 -0.30
C ILE A 90 4.50 -1.95 -0.50
N VAL A 91 4.19 -1.52 -1.73
CA VAL A 91 2.94 -0.82 -2.04
C VAL A 91 1.75 -1.70 -1.69
N CYS A 92 1.76 -2.98 -2.07
CA CYS A 92 0.71 -3.91 -1.69
C CYS A 92 0.58 -4.05 -0.17
N THR A 93 1.70 -4.20 0.53
CA THR A 93 1.70 -4.35 2.00
C THR A 93 1.15 -3.13 2.71
N VAL A 94 1.62 -1.94 2.37
CA VAL A 94 1.18 -0.70 3.03
C VAL A 94 -0.30 -0.44 2.76
N LEU A 95 -0.77 -0.63 1.52
CA LEU A 95 -2.18 -0.43 1.20
C LEU A 95 -3.10 -1.48 1.83
N ALA A 96 -2.61 -2.68 2.11
CA ALA A 96 -3.39 -3.72 2.80
C ALA A 96 -3.67 -3.39 4.27
N GLU A 97 -2.99 -2.41 4.87
CA GLU A 97 -3.32 -1.88 6.21
C GLU A 97 -4.58 -1.01 6.19
N ALA A 98 -5.02 -0.54 5.02
CA ALA A 98 -6.22 0.28 4.90
C ALA A 98 -7.48 -0.56 5.18
N PRO A 99 -8.43 -0.06 6.00
CA PRO A 99 -9.58 -0.84 6.45
C PRO A 99 -10.56 -1.23 5.33
N ASN A 100 -10.55 -0.49 4.22
CA ASN A 100 -11.37 -0.72 3.04
C ASN A 100 -10.64 -1.45 1.90
N ILE A 101 -9.43 -1.96 2.15
CA ILE A 101 -8.69 -2.80 1.22
C ILE A 101 -8.64 -4.22 1.80
N ALA A 102 -8.99 -5.18 0.96
CA ALA A 102 -8.75 -6.60 1.20
C ALA A 102 -7.72 -7.12 0.19
N TYR A 103 -7.18 -8.30 0.46
CA TYR A 103 -6.19 -8.90 -0.41
C TYR A 103 -6.31 -10.42 -0.45
N GLU A 104 -5.86 -10.98 -1.56
CA GLU A 104 -5.69 -12.41 -1.78
C GLU A 104 -4.22 -12.70 -2.05
N LEU A 105 -3.80 -13.92 -1.73
CA LEU A 105 -2.47 -14.43 -2.01
C LEU A 105 -2.54 -15.44 -3.16
N ARG A 106 -1.47 -15.49 -3.97
CA ARG A 106 -1.27 -16.48 -5.07
C ARG A 106 -2.36 -16.44 -6.17
N PRO A 107 -2.35 -15.42 -7.05
CA PRO A 107 -1.41 -14.30 -7.09
C PRO A 107 -1.77 -13.20 -6.08
N VAL A 108 -0.80 -12.38 -5.69
CA VAL A 108 -1.07 -11.22 -4.82
C VAL A 108 -1.97 -10.24 -5.57
N ARG A 109 -3.15 -9.97 -5.01
CA ARG A 109 -4.15 -9.02 -5.53
C ARG A 109 -4.71 -8.20 -4.38
N LEU A 110 -4.91 -6.91 -4.61
CA LEU A 110 -5.66 -6.02 -3.71
C LEU A 110 -7.03 -5.74 -4.31
N PHE A 111 -8.05 -5.65 -3.48
CA PHE A 111 -9.41 -5.33 -3.93
C PHE A 111 -10.15 -4.51 -2.87
N LYS A 112 -11.16 -3.78 -3.32
CA LYS A 112 -12.03 -3.01 -2.45
C LYS A 112 -12.79 -3.97 -1.53
N LYS A 113 -12.66 -3.78 -0.22
CA LYS A 113 -13.42 -4.54 0.76
C LYS A 113 -14.86 -4.06 0.76
N GLU A 114 -15.82 -4.95 0.50
CA GLU A 114 -17.22 -4.66 0.73
C GLU A 114 -17.45 -4.53 2.23
N ILE A 115 -17.91 -3.35 2.66
CA ILE A 115 -18.37 -3.16 4.02
C ILE A 115 -19.79 -3.71 4.05
N ASN A 116 -19.92 -5.00 4.38
CA ASN A 116 -21.22 -5.58 4.67
C ASN A 116 -21.73 -4.94 5.96
N ASN A 117 -22.84 -4.19 5.84
CA ASN A 117 -23.62 -3.70 6.97
C ASN A 117 -24.34 -4.85 7.67
#